data_AF-B9NPM3-F1
#
_entry.id   AF-B9NPM3-F1
#
_cell.length_a   1.000
_cell.length_b   1.000
_cell.length_c   1.000
_cell.angle_alpha   90.00
_cell.angle_beta   90.00
_cell.angle_gamma   90.00
#
_symmetry.space_group_name_H-M   'P 1'
#
loop_
_entity.id
_entity.type
_entity.pdbx_description
1 polymer ?
#
loop_
_entity_poly.entity_id
_entity_poly.type
_entity_poly.pdbx_seq_one_letter_code
_entity_poly.pdbx_strand_id
1 'polypeptide(L)'
;MKRLDALDAARFLAFCGMVLVNFRIAAGVAPGSDWASILIDSLEGRAAALFVVLAGIGIGLSRISAGLLLRRAAFLFVIGLINMTVFDADILHLYALYFVVGAAVLPSSQPGLWLGALGIVVLAVLANLAFDYGQGWDWNTLTYTDLWALPGFLRNALFNGWHPVLPWAAFLLIGMAIGRSELDTLCIQHRLIMWGFGAAVLALFPQMVVSDPDLIAYLGTDSIPPGPFYILAGAGTACVAIGVLLKLWPRIERRRIAPFLTAPGRQSLTLYMAHILIGMGVLEELGLLDGSLTAPQIALYAALFCALSSLFAFLWFRKFRRGPLEALMRRVTESAKG
;
A
#
# COMPACT_ATOMS: atom_id res chain seq x y z
N MET A 1 3.48 -9.92 -21.84
CA MET A 1 3.99 -10.66 -20.65
C MET A 1 4.91 -9.78 -19.82
N LYS A 2 5.99 -9.23 -20.38
CA LYS A 2 6.97 -8.33 -19.71
C LYS A 2 6.40 -7.29 -18.74
N ARG A 3 5.31 -6.59 -19.09
CA ARG A 3 4.74 -5.56 -18.22
C ARG A 3 4.06 -6.10 -16.97
N LEU A 4 3.39 -7.26 -17.06
CA LEU A 4 2.72 -7.85 -15.90
C LEU A 4 3.75 -8.34 -14.88
N ASP A 5 4.83 -8.94 -15.37
CA ASP A 5 5.95 -9.36 -14.54
C ASP A 5 6.63 -8.17 -13.83
N ALA A 6 6.82 -7.05 -14.52
CA ALA A 6 7.33 -5.82 -13.90
C ALA A 6 6.40 -5.28 -12.80
N LEU A 7 5.08 -5.34 -13.01
CA LEU A 7 4.09 -4.93 -12.00
C LEU A 7 4.06 -5.92 -10.82
N ASP A 8 4.24 -7.22 -11.07
CA ASP A 8 4.37 -8.23 -10.01
C ASP A 8 5.63 -7.95 -9.16
N ALA A 9 6.77 -7.67 -9.79
CA ALA A 9 7.98 -7.27 -9.08
C ALA A 9 7.81 -5.95 -8.31
N ALA A 10 7.07 -4.97 -8.86
CA ALA A 10 6.73 -3.75 -8.14
C ALA A 10 5.87 -4.03 -6.90
N ARG A 11 4.94 -5.01 -6.97
CA ARG A 11 4.15 -5.43 -5.79
C ARG A 11 5.04 -6.08 -4.74
N PHE A 12 6.03 -6.88 -5.15
CA PHE A 12 6.98 -7.44 -4.21
C PHE A 12 7.86 -6.36 -3.55
N LEU A 13 8.32 -5.37 -4.31
CA LEU A 13 9.05 -4.22 -3.77
C LEU A 13 8.21 -3.46 -2.73
N ALA A 14 6.95 -3.18 -3.05
CA ALA A 14 6.01 -2.55 -2.13
C ALA A 14 5.80 -3.38 -0.86
N PHE A 15 5.65 -4.70 -1.01
CA PHE A 15 5.57 -5.63 0.11
C PHE A 15 6.81 -5.58 1.01
N CYS A 16 8.03 -5.61 0.46
CA CYS A 16 9.24 -5.52 1.24
C CYS A 16 9.32 -4.21 2.04
N GLY A 17 8.89 -3.10 1.45
CA GLY A 17 8.82 -1.81 2.15
C GLY A 17 7.80 -1.84 3.30
N MET A 18 6.62 -2.43 3.09
CA MET A 18 5.62 -2.59 4.15
C MET A 18 6.12 -3.48 5.29
N VAL A 19 6.79 -4.61 5.00
CA VAL A 19 7.39 -5.47 6.03
C VAL A 19 8.39 -4.68 6.86
N LEU A 20 9.26 -3.92 6.21
CA LEU A 20 10.29 -3.14 6.88
C LEU A 20 9.69 -2.10 7.85
N VAL A 21 8.69 -1.34 7.39
CA VAL A 21 8.00 -0.33 8.21
C VAL A 21 7.21 -0.98 9.34
N ASN A 22 6.44 -2.03 9.05
CA ASN A 22 5.61 -2.69 10.05
C ASN A 22 6.45 -3.36 11.14
N PHE A 23 7.59 -3.96 10.80
CA PHE A 23 8.49 -4.54 11.80
C PHE A 23 9.06 -3.49 12.74
N ARG A 24 9.37 -2.28 12.23
CA ARG A 24 9.81 -1.16 13.08
C ARG A 24 8.71 -0.70 14.03
N ILE A 25 7.49 -0.52 13.52
CA ILE A 25 6.34 -0.09 14.33
C ILE A 25 6.05 -1.13 15.41
N ALA A 26 5.96 -2.41 15.03
CA ALA A 26 5.70 -3.49 15.97
C ALA A 26 6.81 -3.67 17.02
N ALA A 27 8.06 -3.40 16.66
CA ALA A 27 9.18 -3.47 17.59
C ALA A 27 9.36 -2.22 18.45
N GLY A 28 8.52 -1.18 18.29
CA GLY A 28 8.60 0.06 19.07
C GLY A 28 9.89 0.87 18.83
N VAL A 29 10.53 0.71 17.67
CA VAL A 29 11.83 1.36 17.39
C VAL A 29 11.61 2.79 16.91
N ALA A 30 12.03 3.74 17.73
CA ALA A 30 11.89 5.17 17.45
C ALA A 30 12.68 5.61 16.18
N PRO A 31 12.25 6.71 15.52
CA PRO A 31 13.04 7.35 14.48
C PRO A 31 14.44 7.77 14.91
N GLY A 32 15.37 7.68 13.97
CA GLY A 32 16.78 7.99 14.16
C GLY A 32 17.41 8.59 12.91
N SER A 33 18.66 9.01 13.03
CA SER A 33 19.43 9.60 11.93
C SER A 33 20.37 8.62 11.21
N ASP A 34 20.36 7.35 11.61
CA ASP A 34 21.14 6.31 10.96
C ASP A 34 20.58 5.95 9.58
N TRP A 35 21.40 5.29 8.76
CA TRP A 35 21.05 4.96 7.39
C TRP A 35 19.77 4.11 7.28
N ALA A 36 19.52 3.23 8.27
CA ALA A 36 18.36 2.34 8.24
C ALA A 36 17.11 3.12 8.63
N SER A 37 17.17 3.98 9.66
CA SER A 37 16.07 4.88 10.00
C SER A 37 15.66 5.75 8.81
N ILE A 38 16.61 6.42 8.14
CA ILE A 38 16.34 7.24 6.94
C ILE A 38 15.66 6.41 5.85
N LEU A 39 16.12 5.17 5.63
CA LEU A 39 15.52 4.27 4.65
C LEU A 39 14.08 3.91 5.05
N ILE A 40 13.84 3.54 6.31
CA ILE A 40 12.51 3.14 6.80
C ILE A 40 11.54 4.32 6.72
N ASP A 41 11.95 5.50 7.20
CA ASP A 41 11.17 6.75 7.13
C ASP A 41 10.81 7.10 5.68
N SER A 42 11.74 6.91 4.74
CA SER A 42 11.47 7.17 3.32
C SER A 42 10.45 6.20 2.70
N LEU A 43 10.21 5.04 3.31
CA LEU A 43 9.25 4.03 2.85
C LEU A 43 7.93 4.08 3.61
N GLU A 44 7.88 4.75 4.76
CA GLU A 44 6.70 4.90 5.60
C GLU A 44 5.57 5.60 4.83
N GLY A 45 4.40 4.96 4.80
CA GLY A 45 3.26 5.32 3.94
C GLY A 45 3.48 5.08 2.43
N ARG A 46 4.68 5.33 1.89
CA ARG A 46 4.98 5.26 0.44
C ARG A 46 4.95 3.83 -0.10
N ALA A 47 5.42 2.86 0.67
CA ALA A 47 5.35 1.44 0.30
C ALA A 47 3.89 0.96 0.17
N ALA A 48 3.04 1.34 1.13
CA ALA A 48 1.61 1.07 1.09
C ALA A 48 0.92 1.82 -0.07
N ALA A 49 1.27 3.09 -0.32
CA ALA A 49 0.75 3.87 -1.44
C ALA A 49 1.09 3.22 -2.79
N LEU A 50 2.34 2.77 -3.00
CA LEU A 50 2.75 2.01 -4.18
C LEU A 50 1.89 0.74 -4.34
N PHE A 51 1.63 0.02 -3.26
CA PHE A 51 0.78 -1.16 -3.28
C PHE A 51 -0.65 -0.80 -3.76
N VAL A 52 -1.24 0.30 -3.26
CA VAL A 52 -2.60 0.75 -3.63
C VAL A 52 -2.68 1.20 -5.08
N VAL A 53 -1.67 1.95 -5.56
CA VAL A 53 -1.56 2.32 -6.97
C VAL A 53 -1.47 1.09 -7.86
N LEU A 54 -0.69 0.07 -7.48
CA LEU A 54 -0.57 -1.19 -8.23
C LEU A 54 -1.87 -2.00 -8.24
N ALA A 55 -2.66 -1.95 -7.16
CA ALA A 55 -3.98 -2.54 -7.12
C ALA A 55 -4.94 -1.83 -8.10
N GLY A 56 -4.92 -0.50 -8.11
CA GLY A 56 -5.65 0.32 -9.09
C GLY A 56 -5.25 -0.01 -10.53
N ILE A 57 -3.95 -0.12 -10.81
CA ILE A 57 -3.44 -0.52 -12.14
C ILE A 57 -3.97 -1.91 -12.52
N GLY A 58 -3.98 -2.84 -11.57
CA GLY A 58 -4.53 -4.18 -11.77
C GLY A 58 -6.01 -4.15 -12.17
N ILE A 59 -6.83 -3.33 -11.49
CA ILE A 59 -8.24 -3.12 -11.84
C ILE A 59 -8.36 -2.50 -13.23
N GLY A 60 -7.63 -1.41 -13.50
CA GLY A 60 -7.67 -0.68 -14.78
C GLY A 60 -7.24 -1.50 -16.00
N LEU A 61 -6.32 -2.46 -15.83
CA LEU A 61 -5.90 -3.40 -16.86
C LEU A 61 -6.88 -4.56 -17.06
N SER A 62 -7.67 -4.88 -16.03
CA SER A 62 -8.55 -6.05 -16.03
C SER A 62 -9.93 -5.73 -16.58
N ARG A 63 -10.58 -6.71 -17.22
CA ARG A 63 -12.01 -6.67 -17.55
C ARG A 63 -12.84 -7.34 -16.44
N ILE A 64 -12.54 -7.02 -15.18
CA ILE A 64 -13.27 -7.56 -14.04
C ILE A 64 -14.67 -6.97 -13.98
N SER A 65 -15.68 -7.75 -13.59
CA SER A 65 -17.02 -7.22 -13.33
C SER A 65 -17.06 -6.56 -11.95
N ALA A 66 -17.89 -5.51 -11.81
CA ALA A 66 -18.11 -4.87 -10.50
C ALA A 66 -18.54 -5.89 -9.43
N GLY A 67 -19.40 -6.85 -9.79
CA GLY A 67 -19.82 -7.92 -8.87
C GLY A 67 -18.67 -8.80 -8.38
N LEU A 68 -17.71 -9.17 -9.25
CA LEU A 68 -16.54 -9.95 -8.80
C LEU A 68 -15.60 -9.10 -7.94
N LEU A 69 -15.42 -7.82 -8.26
CA LEU A 69 -14.61 -6.91 -7.46
C LEU A 69 -15.20 -6.73 -6.05
N LEU A 70 -16.53 -6.57 -5.94
CA LEU A 70 -17.23 -6.47 -4.65
C LEU A 70 -17.16 -7.76 -3.83
N ARG A 71 -17.22 -8.94 -4.46
CA ARG A 71 -17.01 -10.22 -3.75
C ARG A 71 -15.59 -10.33 -3.19
N ARG A 72 -14.58 -9.88 -3.96
CA ARG A 72 -13.19 -9.82 -3.48
C ARG A 72 -13.04 -8.80 -2.36
N ALA A 73 -13.70 -7.65 -2.45
CA ALA A 73 -13.76 -6.67 -1.37
C ALA A 73 -14.35 -7.29 -0.10
N ALA A 74 -15.51 -7.95 -0.18
CA ALA A 74 -16.12 -8.63 0.97
C ALA A 74 -15.20 -9.68 1.60
N PHE A 75 -14.52 -10.48 0.78
CA PHE A 75 -13.54 -11.45 1.27
C PHE A 75 -12.37 -10.79 2.03
N LEU A 76 -11.79 -9.73 1.45
CA LEU A 76 -10.71 -8.97 2.09
C LEU A 76 -11.18 -8.26 3.35
N PHE A 77 -12.43 -7.77 3.37
CA PHE A 77 -13.01 -7.12 4.53
C PHE A 77 -13.13 -8.08 5.71
N VAL A 78 -13.67 -9.28 5.48
CA VAL A 78 -13.80 -10.30 6.53
C VAL A 78 -12.44 -10.72 7.07
N ILE A 79 -11.46 -11.01 6.19
CA ILE A 79 -10.12 -11.38 6.66
C ILE A 79 -9.44 -10.20 7.36
N GLY A 80 -9.59 -8.98 6.87
CA GLY A 80 -9.05 -7.78 7.49
C GLY A 80 -9.61 -7.56 8.90
N LEU A 81 -10.93 -7.67 9.09
CA LEU A 81 -11.55 -7.58 10.42
C LEU A 81 -11.03 -8.65 11.39
N ILE A 82 -10.80 -9.88 10.91
CA ILE A 82 -10.17 -10.92 11.72
C ILE A 82 -8.73 -10.53 12.05
N ASN A 83 -7.98 -10.03 11.07
CA ASN A 83 -6.59 -9.64 11.24
C ASN A 83 -6.41 -8.45 12.19
N MET A 84 -7.36 -7.52 12.24
CA MET A 84 -7.39 -6.41 13.20
C MET A 84 -7.46 -6.87 14.66
N THR A 85 -7.85 -8.12 14.94
CA THR A 85 -7.78 -8.66 16.32
C THR A 85 -6.35 -9.02 16.75
N VAL A 86 -5.42 -9.05 15.79
CA VAL A 86 -4.00 -9.38 16.00
C VAL A 86 -3.11 -8.17 15.72
N PHE A 87 -3.47 -7.35 14.74
CA PHE A 87 -2.66 -6.21 14.28
C PHE A 87 -3.51 -5.01 13.88
N ASP A 88 -3.46 -3.96 14.70
CA ASP A 88 -4.31 -2.76 14.54
C ASP A 88 -4.05 -1.97 13.26
N ALA A 89 -2.82 -2.00 12.73
CA ALA A 89 -2.45 -1.31 11.49
C ALA A 89 -2.74 -2.13 10.21
N ASP A 90 -3.67 -3.08 10.27
CA ASP A 90 -4.12 -3.86 9.11
C ASP A 90 -4.59 -2.96 7.95
N ILE A 91 -4.14 -3.27 6.74
CA ILE A 91 -4.55 -2.54 5.53
C ILE A 91 -5.64 -3.28 4.73
N LEU A 92 -5.93 -4.56 5.04
CA LEU A 92 -6.83 -5.39 4.23
C LEU A 92 -8.28 -4.92 4.26
N HIS A 93 -8.79 -4.54 5.43
CA HIS A 93 -10.15 -4.03 5.54
C HIS A 93 -10.31 -2.69 4.80
N LEU A 94 -9.30 -1.84 4.81
CA LEU A 94 -9.26 -0.58 4.05
C LEU A 94 -9.14 -0.85 2.55
N TYR A 95 -8.37 -1.86 2.15
CA TYR A 95 -8.30 -2.35 0.77
C TYR A 95 -9.65 -2.79 0.21
N ALA A 96 -10.47 -3.44 1.05
CA ALA A 96 -11.82 -3.79 0.67
C ALA A 96 -12.65 -2.54 0.36
N LEU A 97 -12.55 -1.50 1.19
CA LEU A 97 -13.25 -0.23 0.96
C LEU A 97 -12.76 0.47 -0.31
N TYR A 98 -11.45 0.45 -0.58
CA TYR A 98 -10.91 0.94 -1.85
C TYR A 98 -11.52 0.17 -3.04
N PHE A 99 -11.65 -1.16 -2.95
CA PHE A 99 -12.28 -1.95 -4.01
C PHE A 99 -13.76 -1.62 -4.20
N VAL A 100 -14.48 -1.24 -3.15
CA VAL A 100 -15.85 -0.71 -3.26
C VAL A 100 -15.86 0.60 -4.04
N VAL A 101 -14.96 1.54 -3.73
CA VAL A 101 -14.80 2.79 -4.50
C VAL A 101 -14.45 2.48 -5.96
N GLY A 102 -13.49 1.59 -6.20
CA GLY A 102 -13.07 1.16 -7.53
C GLY A 102 -14.20 0.48 -8.33
N ALA A 103 -15.09 -0.25 -7.66
CA ALA A 103 -16.26 -0.84 -8.30
C ALA A 103 -17.28 0.22 -8.73
N ALA A 104 -17.48 1.27 -7.93
CA ALA A 104 -18.41 2.36 -8.23
C ALA A 104 -17.96 3.20 -9.44
N VAL A 105 -16.65 3.40 -9.62
CA VAL A 105 -16.06 4.19 -10.71
C VAL A 105 -15.50 3.35 -11.87
N LEU A 106 -15.77 2.04 -11.86
CA LEU A 106 -15.30 1.11 -12.88
C LEU A 106 -15.64 1.53 -14.33
N PRO A 107 -16.82 2.10 -14.65
CA PRO A 107 -17.14 2.52 -16.01
C PRO A 107 -16.60 3.91 -16.39
N SER A 108 -16.07 4.68 -15.44
CA SER A 108 -15.57 6.05 -15.69
C SER A 108 -14.50 6.07 -16.77
N SER A 109 -14.26 7.20 -17.43
CA SER A 109 -13.14 7.34 -18.40
C SER A 109 -11.81 7.63 -17.68
N GLN A 110 -10.68 7.62 -18.40
CA GLN A 110 -9.38 7.98 -17.80
C GLN A 110 -9.37 9.41 -17.21
N PRO A 111 -9.87 10.46 -17.91
CA PRO A 111 -10.02 11.79 -17.31
C PRO A 111 -10.95 11.80 -16.09
N GLY A 112 -12.04 11.02 -16.13
CA GLY A 112 -12.97 10.91 -15.01
C GLY A 112 -12.33 10.36 -13.74
N LEU A 113 -11.38 9.41 -13.87
CA LEU A 113 -10.62 8.89 -12.74
C LEU A 113 -9.67 9.93 -12.13
N TRP A 114 -9.00 10.74 -12.96
CA TRP A 114 -8.15 11.82 -12.46
C TRP A 114 -8.96 12.90 -11.73
N LEU A 115 -10.12 13.28 -12.28
CA LEU A 115 -11.06 14.20 -11.62
C LEU A 115 -11.61 13.61 -10.32
N GLY A 116 -11.92 12.32 -10.30
CA GLY A 116 -12.35 11.61 -9.08
C GLY A 116 -11.26 11.60 -8.01
N ALA A 117 -10.00 11.34 -8.38
CA ALA A 117 -8.87 11.38 -7.46
C ALA A 117 -8.70 12.79 -6.85
N LEU A 118 -8.78 13.84 -7.69
CA LEU A 118 -8.77 15.23 -7.23
C LEU A 118 -9.94 15.52 -6.27
N GLY A 119 -11.15 15.06 -6.61
CA GLY A 119 -12.34 15.22 -5.77
C GLY A 119 -12.18 14.56 -4.40
N ILE A 120 -11.58 13.37 -4.32
CA ILE A 120 -11.28 12.68 -3.06
C ILE A 120 -10.30 13.49 -2.20
N VAL A 121 -9.24 14.03 -2.80
CA VAL A 121 -8.27 14.86 -2.09
C VAL A 121 -8.92 16.15 -1.58
N VAL A 122 -9.71 16.82 -2.41
CA VAL A 122 -10.46 18.03 -1.99
C VAL A 122 -11.42 17.71 -0.85
N LEU A 123 -12.15 16.60 -0.94
CA LEU A 123 -13.06 16.17 0.13
C LEU A 123 -12.31 15.87 1.44
N ALA A 124 -11.13 15.23 1.36
CA ALA A 124 -10.29 14.98 2.53
C ALA A 124 -9.77 16.29 3.16
N VAL A 125 -9.43 17.29 2.35
CA VAL A 125 -9.06 18.63 2.85
C VAL A 125 -10.24 19.28 3.57
N LEU A 126 -11.43 19.26 2.96
CA LEU A 126 -12.63 19.80 3.60
C LEU A 126 -12.97 19.06 4.91
N ALA A 127 -12.79 17.75 4.95
CA ALA A 127 -13.00 16.96 6.15
C ALA A 127 -12.00 17.32 7.27
N ASN A 128 -10.71 17.52 6.94
CA ASN A 128 -9.71 17.98 7.91
C ASN A 128 -9.98 19.39 8.44
N LEU A 129 -10.64 20.25 7.66
CA LEU A 129 -11.07 21.57 8.13
C LEU A 129 -12.33 21.51 9.01
N ALA A 130 -13.16 20.47 8.86
CA ALA A 130 -14.45 20.34 9.53
C ALA A 130 -14.41 19.45 10.78
N PHE A 131 -13.49 18.50 10.85
CA PHE A 131 -13.43 17.47 11.88
C PHE A 131 -12.04 17.36 12.50
N ASP A 132 -12.01 17.00 13.78
CA ASP A 132 -10.77 16.72 14.51
C ASP A 132 -10.19 15.36 14.10
N TYR A 133 -9.01 15.38 13.48
CA TYR A 133 -8.29 14.18 13.07
C TYR A 133 -7.84 13.32 14.27
N GLY A 134 -7.55 13.94 15.42
CA GLY A 134 -7.12 13.24 16.63
C GLY A 134 -8.24 12.48 17.35
N GLN A 135 -9.50 12.68 16.95
CA GLN A 135 -10.64 12.12 17.67
C GLN A 135 -10.60 10.57 17.71
N GLY A 136 -10.55 10.02 18.93
CA GLY A 136 -10.57 8.58 19.19
C GLY A 136 -9.19 7.91 19.31
N TRP A 137 -8.12 8.62 18.96
CA TRP A 137 -6.74 8.14 19.09
C TRP A 137 -6.14 8.36 20.47
N ASP A 138 -5.39 7.36 20.94
CA ASP A 138 -4.33 7.56 21.92
C ASP A 138 -2.97 7.44 21.22
N TRP A 139 -2.34 8.58 20.96
CA TRP A 139 -1.05 8.65 20.23
C TRP A 139 0.14 8.09 21.02
N ASN A 140 0.01 7.89 22.34
CA ASN A 140 1.10 7.31 23.14
C ASN A 140 1.17 5.79 22.97
N THR A 141 -0.01 5.15 22.89
CA THR A 141 -0.13 3.70 22.74
C THR A 141 -0.40 3.26 21.30
N LEU A 142 -0.69 4.22 20.41
CA LEU A 142 -1.11 4.01 19.02
C LEU A 142 -2.39 3.15 18.93
N THR A 143 -3.27 3.26 19.92
CA THR A 143 -4.55 2.53 19.99
C THR A 143 -5.74 3.43 19.69
N TYR A 144 -6.85 2.81 19.27
CA TYR A 144 -8.09 3.52 18.92
C TYR A 144 -9.25 3.10 19.83
N THR A 145 -9.75 4.05 20.61
CA THR A 145 -10.61 3.80 21.79
C THR A 145 -11.97 3.18 21.48
N ASP A 146 -12.66 3.64 20.43
CA ASP A 146 -14.02 3.24 20.05
C ASP A 146 -14.06 2.48 18.71
N LEU A 147 -12.96 1.81 18.34
CA LEU A 147 -12.76 1.18 17.03
C LEU A 147 -13.86 0.17 16.66
N TRP A 148 -14.34 -0.59 17.64
CA TRP A 148 -15.36 -1.62 17.44
C TRP A 148 -16.80 -1.08 17.55
N ALA A 149 -16.97 0.19 17.93
CA ALA A 149 -18.25 0.86 17.84
C ALA A 149 -18.44 1.40 16.41
N LEU A 150 -19.65 1.27 15.85
CA LEU A 150 -19.92 1.67 14.47
C LEU A 150 -19.48 3.13 14.14
N PRO A 151 -19.75 4.15 14.99
CA PRO A 151 -19.28 5.51 14.72
C PRO A 151 -17.75 5.63 14.68
N GLY A 152 -17.05 5.00 15.63
CA GLY A 152 -15.59 5.00 15.69
C GLY A 152 -14.97 4.25 14.52
N PHE A 153 -15.50 3.08 14.16
CA PHE A 153 -15.10 2.31 12.99
C PHE A 153 -15.22 3.14 11.70
N LEU A 154 -16.35 3.82 11.49
CA LEU A 154 -16.57 4.64 10.30
C LEU A 154 -15.63 5.85 10.27
N ARG A 155 -15.40 6.51 11.41
CA ARG A 155 -14.45 7.64 11.52
C ARG A 155 -13.03 7.18 11.17
N ASN A 156 -12.59 6.07 11.77
CA ASN A 156 -11.28 5.47 11.49
C ASN A 156 -11.15 5.05 10.01
N ALA A 157 -12.10 4.28 9.51
CA ALA A 157 -12.03 3.74 8.15
C ALA A 157 -12.12 4.83 7.07
N LEU A 158 -12.93 5.87 7.28
CA LEU A 158 -13.19 6.88 6.26
C LEU A 158 -12.26 8.09 6.33
N PHE A 159 -11.79 8.48 7.51
CA PHE A 159 -11.17 9.79 7.71
C PHE A 159 -9.85 9.77 8.50
N ASN A 160 -9.79 9.13 9.67
CA ASN A 160 -8.64 9.29 10.58
C ASN A 160 -7.90 8.01 10.98
N GLY A 161 -8.08 6.89 10.28
CA GLY A 161 -7.29 5.67 10.50
C GLY A 161 -5.85 5.78 10.00
N TRP A 162 -5.11 4.67 10.03
CA TRP A 162 -3.75 4.57 9.47
C TRP A 162 -3.71 4.83 7.96
N HIS A 163 -4.71 4.31 7.23
CA HIS A 163 -4.82 4.44 5.77
C HIS A 163 -6.29 4.72 5.38
N PRO A 164 -6.87 5.87 5.77
CA PRO A 164 -8.32 6.11 5.65
C PRO A 164 -8.75 6.30 4.20
N VAL A 165 -9.99 5.94 3.86
CA VAL A 165 -10.56 6.09 2.50
C VAL A 165 -10.36 7.52 1.95
N LEU A 166 -10.56 8.53 2.79
CA LEU A 166 -10.18 9.90 2.48
C LEU A 166 -8.83 10.22 3.14
N PRO A 167 -7.76 10.48 2.38
CA PRO A 167 -7.68 10.61 0.91
C PRO A 167 -7.21 9.36 0.15
N TRP A 168 -6.90 8.23 0.78
CA TRP A 168 -6.15 7.14 0.14
C TRP A 168 -6.82 6.50 -1.08
N ALA A 169 -8.15 6.55 -1.18
CA ALA A 169 -8.85 6.08 -2.37
C ALA A 169 -8.39 6.82 -3.66
N ALA A 170 -7.81 8.02 -3.54
CA ALA A 170 -7.15 8.70 -4.66
C ALA A 170 -6.01 7.87 -5.27
N PHE A 171 -5.19 7.17 -4.46
CA PHE A 171 -4.12 6.30 -4.99
C PHE A 171 -4.68 5.19 -5.88
N LEU A 172 -5.83 4.61 -5.50
CA LEU A 172 -6.48 3.59 -6.29
C LEU A 172 -6.96 4.16 -7.63
N LEU A 173 -7.62 5.32 -7.62
CA LEU A 173 -8.13 5.96 -8.82
C LEU A 173 -6.99 6.38 -9.77
N ILE A 174 -5.91 6.93 -9.23
CA ILE A 174 -4.66 7.23 -9.96
C ILE A 174 -4.12 5.94 -10.61
N GLY A 175 -4.05 4.85 -9.83
CA GLY A 175 -3.65 3.55 -10.34
C GLY A 175 -4.55 3.06 -11.48
N MET A 176 -5.87 3.15 -11.34
CA MET A 176 -6.82 2.76 -12.38
C MET A 176 -6.64 3.61 -13.65
N ALA A 177 -6.37 4.91 -13.51
CA ALA A 177 -6.13 5.81 -14.63
C ALA A 177 -4.83 5.46 -15.38
N ILE A 178 -3.78 5.10 -14.64
CA ILE A 178 -2.50 4.62 -15.17
C ILE A 178 -2.69 3.26 -15.86
N GLY A 179 -3.43 2.34 -15.25
CA GLY A 179 -3.69 1.00 -15.78
C GLY A 179 -4.44 0.97 -17.11
N ARG A 180 -5.13 2.06 -17.45
CA ARG A 180 -5.79 2.24 -18.76
C ARG A 180 -4.90 2.86 -19.83
N SER A 181 -3.67 3.23 -19.48
CA SER A 181 -2.66 3.71 -20.42
C SER A 181 -1.86 2.55 -21.03
N GLU A 182 -1.18 2.79 -22.15
CA GLU A 182 -0.29 1.84 -22.81
C GLU A 182 1.06 1.71 -22.07
N LEU A 183 1.08 0.97 -20.95
CA LEU A 183 2.27 0.82 -20.08
C LEU A 183 3.48 0.16 -20.76
N ASP A 184 3.28 -0.50 -21.90
CA ASP A 184 4.32 -1.09 -22.73
C ASP A 184 5.07 -0.06 -23.60
N THR A 185 4.51 1.13 -23.80
CA THR A 185 5.13 2.18 -24.60
C THR A 185 6.19 2.94 -23.80
N LEU A 186 7.39 3.10 -24.36
CA LEU A 186 8.51 3.84 -23.72
C LEU A 186 8.13 5.28 -23.33
N CYS A 187 7.26 5.92 -24.12
CA CYS A 187 6.73 7.24 -23.83
C CYS A 187 5.98 7.26 -22.48
N ILE A 188 5.08 6.30 -22.22
CA ILE A 188 4.35 6.22 -20.96
C ILE A 188 5.28 5.90 -19.80
N GLN A 189 6.23 4.98 -19.98
CA GLN A 189 7.23 4.65 -18.96
C GLN A 189 8.08 5.87 -18.57
N HIS A 190 8.50 6.66 -19.55
CA HIS A 190 9.26 7.88 -19.31
C HIS A 190 8.41 8.97 -18.66
N ARG A 191 7.15 9.13 -19.09
CA ARG A 191 6.20 10.05 -18.47
C ARG A 191 5.92 9.71 -17.01
N LEU A 192 5.76 8.44 -16.67
CA LEU A 192 5.61 8.00 -15.28
C LEU A 192 6.80 8.40 -14.42
N ILE A 193 8.02 8.25 -14.94
CA ILE A 193 9.25 8.65 -14.24
C ILE A 193 9.31 10.17 -14.10
N MET A 194 9.17 10.91 -15.21
CA MET A 194 9.33 12.37 -15.22
C MET A 194 8.26 13.09 -14.40
N TRP A 195 6.98 12.78 -14.65
CA TRP A 195 5.88 13.40 -13.91
C TRP A 195 5.79 12.90 -12.49
N GLY A 196 6.11 11.62 -12.24
CA GLY A 196 6.16 11.09 -10.88
C GLY A 196 7.25 11.74 -10.04
N PHE A 197 8.45 11.93 -10.61
CA PHE A 197 9.55 12.64 -9.96
C PHE A 197 9.19 14.11 -9.73
N GLY A 198 8.63 14.78 -10.75
CA GLY A 198 8.14 16.15 -10.63
C GLY A 198 7.12 16.31 -9.50
N ALA A 199 6.13 15.40 -9.41
CA ALA A 199 5.13 15.40 -8.34
C ALA A 199 5.77 15.20 -6.96
N ALA A 200 6.70 14.24 -6.83
CA ALA A 200 7.38 13.97 -5.56
C ALA A 200 8.22 15.15 -5.07
N VAL A 201 8.92 15.84 -5.97
CA VAL A 201 9.70 17.05 -5.64
C VAL A 201 8.78 18.22 -5.33
N LEU A 202 7.72 18.42 -6.12
CA LEU A 202 6.74 19.50 -5.91
C LEU A 202 6.04 19.40 -4.55
N ALA A 203 5.82 18.18 -4.06
CA ALA A 203 5.21 17.93 -2.76
C ALA A 203 6.06 18.42 -1.57
N LEU A 204 7.36 18.70 -1.76
CA LEU A 204 8.26 19.11 -0.67
C LEU A 204 8.24 20.61 -0.37
N PHE A 205 7.80 21.44 -1.32
CA PHE A 205 7.85 22.91 -1.17
C PHE A 205 6.82 23.52 -0.20
N PRO A 206 5.56 23.04 -0.11
CA PRO A 206 4.52 23.69 0.69
C PRO A 206 4.89 23.85 2.17
N GLN A 207 5.45 22.81 2.78
CA GLN A 207 5.96 22.84 4.16
C GLN A 207 7.10 23.87 4.37
N MET A 208 7.79 24.31 3.31
CA MET A 208 8.87 25.31 3.40
C MET A 208 8.36 26.76 3.38
N VAL A 209 7.12 26.98 2.94
CA VAL A 209 6.53 28.32 2.77
C VAL A 209 5.67 28.72 3.97
N VAL A 210 5.43 27.80 4.88
CA VAL A 210 4.58 27.98 6.06
C VAL A 210 5.43 27.93 7.32
N SER A 211 5.04 28.70 8.35
CA SER A 211 5.72 28.72 9.65
C SER A 211 4.88 28.13 10.80
N ASP A 212 3.56 27.96 10.59
CA ASP A 212 2.67 27.34 11.56
C ASP A 212 2.96 25.82 11.65
N PRO A 213 3.34 25.28 12.83
CA PRO A 213 3.69 23.88 13.00
C PRO A 213 2.59 22.89 12.57
N ASP A 214 1.32 23.20 12.84
CA ASP A 214 0.20 22.31 12.50
C ASP A 214 0.02 22.24 10.99
N LEU A 215 0.20 23.38 10.33
CA LEU A 215 0.10 23.48 8.89
C LEU A 215 1.35 22.91 8.20
N ILE A 216 2.54 22.96 8.81
CA ILE A 216 3.72 22.23 8.35
C ILE A 216 3.46 20.71 8.39
N ALA A 217 2.94 20.19 9.51
CA ALA A 217 2.62 18.77 9.64
C ALA A 217 1.61 18.31 8.58
N TYR A 218 0.55 19.09 8.36
CA TYR A 218 -0.50 18.74 7.39
C TYR A 218 -0.10 18.95 5.92
N LEU A 219 0.68 20.00 5.61
CA LEU A 219 1.17 20.25 4.25
C LEU A 219 2.47 19.52 3.93
N GLY A 220 3.00 18.77 4.88
CA GLY A 220 4.15 17.89 4.73
C GLY A 220 3.86 16.66 3.87
N THR A 221 4.80 15.71 3.93
CA THR A 221 4.72 14.46 3.16
C THR A 221 4.66 13.21 4.04
N ASP A 222 4.28 13.41 5.29
CA ASP A 222 4.05 12.34 6.26
C ASP A 222 2.68 11.71 6.02
N SER A 223 2.56 10.44 6.40
CA SER A 223 1.36 9.67 6.11
C SER A 223 0.21 9.91 7.09
N ILE A 224 0.48 10.56 8.23
CA ILE A 224 -0.46 10.82 9.31
C ILE A 224 -0.21 12.25 9.87
N PRO A 225 -1.20 13.17 9.79
CA PRO A 225 -2.39 13.08 8.97
C PRO A 225 -2.06 13.11 7.46
N PRO A 226 -2.73 12.32 6.60
CA PRO A 226 -2.45 12.27 5.17
C PRO A 226 -2.95 13.53 4.45
N GLY A 227 -2.08 14.52 4.28
CA GLY A 227 -2.37 15.75 3.55
C GLY A 227 -2.38 15.60 2.01
N PRO A 228 -2.74 16.68 1.28
CA PRO A 228 -2.74 16.66 -0.19
C PRO A 228 -1.35 16.42 -0.78
N PHE A 229 -0.30 16.91 -0.12
CA PHE A 229 1.08 16.76 -0.59
C PHE A 229 1.68 15.39 -0.25
N TYR A 230 1.20 14.72 0.80
CA TYR A 230 1.43 13.29 1.00
C TYR A 230 0.90 12.46 -0.18
N ILE A 231 -0.34 12.72 -0.63
CA ILE A 231 -0.91 12.03 -1.80
C ILE A 231 -0.07 12.28 -3.06
N LEU A 232 0.37 13.53 -3.26
CA LEU A 232 1.22 13.88 -4.40
C LEU A 232 2.59 13.17 -4.34
N ALA A 233 3.24 13.15 -3.17
CA ALA A 233 4.51 12.48 -2.94
C ALA A 233 4.41 10.95 -3.09
N GLY A 234 3.41 10.33 -2.45
CA GLY A 234 3.17 8.90 -2.51
C GLY A 234 2.82 8.43 -3.93
N ALA A 235 1.98 9.17 -4.65
CA ALA A 235 1.61 8.83 -6.02
C ALA A 235 2.79 9.06 -6.97
N GLY A 236 3.55 10.13 -6.75
CA GLY A 236 4.75 10.46 -7.53
C GLY A 236 5.83 9.40 -7.41
N THR A 237 6.19 9.03 -6.18
CA THR A 237 7.17 7.97 -5.91
C THR A 237 6.70 6.60 -6.41
N ALA A 238 5.41 6.28 -6.28
CA ALA A 238 4.84 5.07 -6.88
C ALA A 238 4.98 5.07 -8.42
N CYS A 239 4.66 6.18 -9.09
CA CYS A 239 4.83 6.33 -10.53
C CYS A 239 6.29 6.14 -10.97
N VAL A 240 7.24 6.70 -10.22
CA VAL A 240 8.67 6.53 -10.48
C VAL A 240 9.07 5.06 -10.35
N ALA A 241 8.72 4.41 -9.23
CA ALA A 241 9.06 3.01 -8.99
C ALA A 241 8.51 2.09 -10.11
N ILE A 242 7.25 2.29 -10.49
CA ILE A 242 6.58 1.53 -11.56
C ILE A 242 7.23 1.81 -12.91
N GLY A 243 7.45 3.08 -13.26
CA GLY A 243 8.05 3.47 -14.53
C GLY A 243 9.48 2.96 -14.69
N VAL A 244 10.29 3.04 -13.63
CA VAL A 244 11.65 2.49 -13.59
C VAL A 244 11.63 0.98 -13.75
N LEU A 245 10.78 0.26 -13.02
CA LEU A 245 10.67 -1.19 -13.14
C LEU A 245 10.22 -1.60 -14.54
N LEU A 246 9.19 -0.97 -15.12
CA LEU A 246 8.76 -1.22 -16.49
C LEU A 246 9.89 -1.02 -17.51
N LYS A 247 10.67 0.05 -17.37
CA LYS A 247 11.77 0.39 -18.27
C LYS A 247 12.96 -0.56 -18.14
N LEU A 248 13.28 -1.00 -16.93
CA LEU A 248 14.41 -1.90 -16.66
C LEU A 248 14.06 -3.37 -16.81
N TRP A 249 12.77 -3.73 -16.77
CA TRP A 249 12.32 -5.12 -16.78
C TRP A 249 12.89 -5.97 -17.93
N PRO A 250 12.95 -5.49 -19.19
CA PRO A 250 13.51 -6.29 -20.28
C PRO A 250 14.97 -6.72 -20.06
N ARG A 251 15.72 -6.01 -19.21
CA ARG A 251 17.08 -6.40 -18.81
C ARG A 251 17.07 -7.38 -17.64
N ILE A 252 16.19 -7.18 -16.67
CA ILE A 252 16.05 -8.01 -15.46
C ILE A 252 15.49 -9.39 -15.81
N GLU A 253 14.49 -9.46 -16.71
CA GLU A 253 13.84 -10.69 -17.18
C GLU A 253 14.84 -11.71 -17.75
N ARG A 254 15.94 -11.23 -18.37
CA ARG A 254 17.00 -12.10 -18.89
C ARG A 254 17.91 -12.69 -17.81
N ARG A 255 17.78 -12.26 -16.56
CA ARG A 255 18.57 -12.74 -15.42
C ARG A 255 17.80 -13.84 -14.68
N ARG A 256 18.54 -14.76 -14.05
CA ARG A 256 17.95 -15.87 -13.25
C ARG A 256 17.19 -15.40 -12.01
N ILE A 257 17.29 -14.12 -11.64
CA ILE A 257 16.61 -13.55 -10.47
C ILE A 257 15.15 -13.17 -10.75
N ALA A 258 14.72 -13.05 -12.01
CA ALA A 258 13.38 -12.56 -12.33
C ALA A 258 12.23 -13.35 -11.65
N PRO A 259 12.26 -14.71 -11.60
CA PRO A 259 11.23 -15.46 -10.89
C PRO A 259 11.16 -15.17 -9.39
N PHE A 260 12.29 -14.86 -8.75
CA PHE A 260 12.34 -14.51 -7.32
C PHE A 260 11.74 -13.12 -7.04
N LEU A 261 11.63 -12.26 -8.07
CA LEU A 261 11.00 -10.96 -7.95
C LEU A 261 9.50 -11.01 -8.29
N THR A 262 9.10 -11.84 -9.26
CA THR A 262 7.70 -11.92 -9.71
C THR A 262 6.85 -12.89 -8.90
N ALA A 263 7.40 -14.03 -8.49
CA ALA A 263 6.66 -15.05 -7.75
C ALA A 263 6.02 -14.50 -6.46
N PRO A 264 6.76 -13.83 -5.56
CA PRO A 264 6.16 -13.28 -4.34
C PRO A 264 5.13 -12.18 -4.63
N GLY A 265 5.33 -11.36 -5.68
CA GLY A 265 4.37 -10.33 -6.09
C GLY A 265 3.00 -10.85 -6.52
N ARG A 266 2.91 -12.13 -6.89
CA ARG A 266 1.66 -12.84 -7.24
C ARG A 266 1.03 -13.57 -6.06
N GLN A 267 1.66 -13.53 -4.89
CA GLN A 267 1.23 -14.14 -3.64
C GLN A 267 1.12 -13.10 -2.52
N SER A 268 0.81 -11.85 -2.88
CA SER A 268 0.88 -10.72 -1.96
C SER A 268 -0.08 -10.83 -0.78
N LEU A 269 -1.26 -11.44 -0.93
CA LEU A 269 -2.20 -11.64 0.19
C LEU A 269 -1.67 -12.72 1.15
N THR A 270 -1.17 -13.84 0.61
CA THR A 270 -0.54 -14.88 1.43
C THR A 270 0.64 -14.30 2.21
N LEU A 271 1.55 -13.60 1.52
CA LEU A 271 2.74 -13.04 2.14
C LEU A 271 2.41 -11.91 3.11
N TYR A 272 1.37 -11.12 2.84
CA TYR A 272 0.85 -10.14 3.79
C TYR A 272 0.37 -10.80 5.07
N MET A 273 -0.45 -11.85 5.01
CA MET A 273 -0.82 -12.54 6.26
C MET A 273 0.37 -13.22 6.94
N ALA A 274 1.33 -13.74 6.16
CA ALA A 274 2.52 -14.37 6.71
C ALA A 274 3.45 -13.39 7.43
N HIS A 275 3.63 -12.14 6.96
CA HIS A 275 4.51 -11.19 7.67
C HIS A 275 3.95 -10.78 9.02
N ILE A 276 2.62 -10.80 9.18
CA ILE A 276 1.96 -10.54 10.46
C ILE A 276 2.05 -11.76 11.35
N LEU A 277 1.44 -12.87 10.93
CA LEU A 277 1.27 -14.05 11.79
C LEU A 277 2.57 -14.83 12.03
N ILE A 278 3.48 -14.86 11.04
CA ILE A 278 4.74 -15.59 11.13
C ILE A 278 5.89 -14.62 11.34
N GLY A 279 5.97 -13.53 10.56
CA GLY A 279 7.06 -12.57 10.67
C GLY A 279 7.12 -11.90 12.03
N MET A 280 6.07 -11.15 12.39
CA MET A 280 5.98 -10.49 13.70
C MET A 280 5.81 -11.50 14.82
N GLY A 281 5.00 -12.55 14.65
CA GLY A 281 4.84 -13.60 15.67
C GLY A 281 6.16 -14.30 16.06
N VAL A 282 7.08 -14.53 15.12
CA VAL A 282 8.42 -15.06 15.45
C VAL A 282 9.27 -14.03 16.20
N LEU A 283 9.19 -12.75 15.85
CA LEU A 283 9.90 -11.70 16.59
C LEU A 283 9.35 -11.56 18.02
N GLU A 284 8.04 -11.68 18.19
CA GLU A 284 7.37 -11.67 19.49
C GLU A 284 7.83 -12.83 20.38
N GLU A 285 7.81 -14.06 19.87
CA GLU A 285 8.24 -15.26 20.61
C GLU A 285 9.73 -15.18 21.01
N LEU A 286 10.55 -14.53 20.21
CA LEU A 286 11.97 -14.28 20.52
C LEU A 286 12.17 -13.11 21.48
N GLY A 287 11.11 -12.44 21.93
CA GLY A 287 11.18 -11.28 22.83
C GLY A 287 11.81 -10.04 22.19
N LEU A 288 11.74 -9.92 20.86
CA LEU A 288 12.39 -8.85 20.10
C LEU A 288 11.47 -7.65 19.79
N LEU A 289 10.22 -7.69 20.24
CA LEU A 289 9.23 -6.61 20.08
C LEU A 289 9.08 -5.73 21.34
N ASP A 290 10.17 -5.53 22.07
CA ASP A 290 10.21 -4.82 23.35
C ASP A 290 10.85 -3.41 23.27
N GLY A 291 11.14 -2.91 22.07
CA GLY A 291 11.87 -1.65 21.87
C GLY A 291 13.39 -1.77 21.90
N SER A 292 13.96 -2.95 22.15
CA SER A 292 15.41 -3.13 22.28
C SER A 292 16.17 -3.14 20.95
N LEU A 293 15.47 -3.37 19.83
CA LEU A 293 16.07 -3.46 18.52
C LEU A 293 16.50 -2.10 17.97
N THR A 294 17.60 -2.10 17.22
CA THR A 294 18.06 -0.94 16.44
C THR A 294 17.49 -0.99 15.02
N ALA A 295 17.37 0.17 14.37
CA ALA A 295 16.88 0.24 12.98
C ALA A 295 17.68 -0.64 11.98
N PRO A 296 19.02 -0.77 12.05
CA PRO A 296 19.75 -1.73 11.23
C PRO A 296 19.41 -3.20 11.50
N GLN A 297 19.11 -3.57 12.75
CA GLN A 297 18.65 -4.92 13.08
C GLN A 297 17.26 -5.19 12.50
N ILE A 298 16.34 -4.21 12.60
CA ILE A 298 15.03 -4.29 11.94
C ILE A 298 15.19 -4.48 10.43
N ALA A 299 16.08 -3.70 9.79
CA ALA A 299 16.37 -3.84 8.36
C ALA A 299 16.89 -5.24 8.01
N LEU A 300 17.76 -5.82 8.85
CA LEU A 300 18.26 -7.18 8.67
C LEU A 300 17.14 -8.23 8.78
N TYR A 301 16.31 -8.17 9.81
CA TYR A 301 15.19 -9.11 10.00
C TYR A 301 14.16 -9.01 8.88
N ALA A 302 13.80 -7.79 8.48
CA ALA A 302 12.90 -7.56 7.35
C ALA A 302 13.49 -8.10 6.03
N ALA A 303 14.78 -7.86 5.77
CA ALA A 303 15.45 -8.37 4.57
C ALA A 303 15.49 -9.91 4.55
N LEU A 304 15.79 -10.54 5.69
CA LEU A 304 15.78 -12.00 5.84
C LEU A 304 14.36 -12.55 5.58
N PHE A 305 13.35 -11.96 6.21
CA PHE A 305 11.96 -12.36 6.02
C PHE A 305 11.51 -12.23 4.55
N CYS A 306 11.88 -11.14 3.89
CA CYS A 306 11.56 -10.92 2.47
C CYS A 306 12.28 -11.93 1.56
N ALA A 307 13.55 -12.25 1.84
CA ALA A 307 14.31 -13.25 1.09
C ALA A 307 13.70 -14.66 1.25
N LEU A 308 13.32 -15.04 2.48
CA LEU A 308 12.64 -16.30 2.75
C LEU A 308 11.26 -16.36 2.09
N SER A 309 10.51 -15.27 2.12
CA SER A 309 9.21 -15.13 1.45
C SER A 309 9.32 -15.29 -0.06
N SER A 310 10.35 -14.68 -0.67
CA SER A 310 10.65 -14.82 -2.10
C SER A 310 10.99 -16.26 -2.46
N LEU A 311 11.85 -16.92 -1.66
CA LEU A 311 12.21 -18.32 -1.85
C LEU A 311 10.99 -19.23 -1.72
N PHE A 312 10.18 -19.04 -0.67
CA PHE A 312 8.93 -19.75 -0.47
C PHE A 312 8.00 -19.60 -1.68
N ALA A 313 7.74 -18.37 -2.12
CA ALA A 313 6.83 -18.12 -3.23
C ALA A 313 7.30 -18.76 -4.54
N PHE A 314 8.61 -18.71 -4.81
CA PHE A 314 9.23 -19.37 -5.94
C PHE A 314 9.06 -20.89 -5.88
N LEU A 315 9.37 -21.52 -4.74
CA LEU A 315 9.24 -22.97 -4.56
C LEU A 315 7.78 -23.42 -4.61
N TRP A 316 6.86 -22.65 -4.02
CA TRP A 316 5.43 -22.91 -4.03
C TRP A 316 4.88 -23.00 -5.46
N PHE A 317 5.33 -22.11 -6.35
CA PHE A 317 4.92 -22.10 -7.76
C PHE A 317 5.46 -23.27 -8.59
N ARG A 318 6.38 -24.08 -8.06
CA ARG A 318 6.76 -25.35 -8.71
C ARG A 318 5.67 -26.41 -8.59
N LYS A 319 4.80 -26.32 -7.58
CA LYS A 319 3.72 -27.29 -7.30
C LYS A 319 2.32 -26.71 -7.51
N PHE A 320 2.09 -25.45 -7.16
CA PHE A 320 0.77 -24.81 -7.16
C PHE A 320 0.73 -23.59 -8.09
N ARG A 321 -0.46 -23.24 -8.60
CA ARG A 321 -0.62 -22.12 -9.55
C ARG A 321 -0.88 -20.75 -8.91
N ARG A 322 -1.24 -20.72 -7.63
CA ARG A 322 -1.62 -19.53 -6.85
C ARG A 322 -1.15 -19.70 -5.42
N GLY A 323 -0.91 -18.59 -4.71
CA GLY A 323 -0.67 -18.67 -3.28
C GLY A 323 -1.90 -19.22 -2.54
N PRO A 324 -1.71 -19.78 -1.33
CA PRO A 324 -2.77 -20.36 -0.52
C PRO A 324 -4.01 -19.47 -0.38
N LEU A 325 -3.84 -18.23 0.08
CA LEU A 325 -4.97 -17.31 0.31
C LEU A 325 -5.55 -16.76 -1.00
N GLU A 326 -4.73 -16.56 -2.03
CA GLU A 326 -5.21 -16.19 -3.35
C GLU A 326 -6.06 -17.30 -3.98
N ALA A 327 -5.70 -18.56 -3.75
CA ALA A 327 -6.48 -19.71 -4.18
C ALA A 327 -7.81 -19.81 -3.42
N LEU A 328 -7.80 -19.56 -2.11
CA LEU A 328 -9.01 -19.53 -1.28
C LEU A 328 -9.95 -18.41 -1.72
N MET A 329 -9.45 -17.18 -1.85
CA MET A 329 -10.24 -16.03 -2.31
C MET A 329 -10.91 -16.33 -3.65
N ARG A 330 -10.16 -16.90 -4.60
CA ARG A 330 -10.72 -17.27 -5.91
C ARG A 330 -11.83 -18.31 -5.77
N ARG A 331 -11.63 -19.35 -4.96
CA ARG A 331 -12.66 -20.38 -4.75
C ARG A 331 -13.94 -19.78 -4.18
N VAL A 332 -13.84 -18.89 -3.19
CA VAL A 332 -15.02 -18.27 -2.55
C VAL A 332 -15.72 -17.28 -3.50
N THR A 333 -14.98 -16.47 -4.23
CA THR A 333 -15.54 -15.35 -5.00
C THR A 333 -15.99 -15.71 -6.42
N GLU A 334 -15.32 -16.67 -7.07
CA GLU A 334 -15.59 -17.08 -8.45
C GLU A 334 -16.49 -18.33 -8.55
N SER A 335 -16.62 -19.13 -7.48
CA SER A 335 -17.48 -20.35 -7.50
C SER A 335 -18.97 -20.06 -7.27
N ALA A 336 -19.37 -18.82 -6.98
CA ALA A 336 -20.78 -18.43 -6.86
C ALA A 336 -21.49 -18.26 -8.23
N LYS A 337 -21.18 -19.17 -9.16
CA LYS A 337 -21.96 -19.52 -10.35
C LYS A 337 -22.35 -21.00 -10.20
N GLY A 338 -23.13 -21.27 -9.16
CA GLY A 338 -23.95 -22.47 -9.02
C GLY A 338 -25.39 -22.02 -9.06
#